data_AF-A0A9X0U767-F1
#
_entry.id   AF-A0A9X0U767-F1
#
_cell.length_a   1.000
_cell.length_b   1.000
_cell.length_c   1.000
_cell.angle_alpha   90.00
_cell.angle_beta   90.00
_cell.angle_gamma   90.00
#
_symmetry.space_group_name_H-M   'P 1'
#
loop_
_entity.id
_entity.type
_entity.pdbx_description
1 polymer ?
#
loop_
_entity_poly.entity_id
_entity_poly.type
_entity_poly.pdbx_seq_one_letter_code
_entity_poly.pdbx_strand_id
1 'polypeptide(L)'
;MPSIAPLSLTLCTRDRRGLEAPDGDRFIVIGEHSPENLIYDPKFLGWDRSPDFILIQVTSTVGNNKDSKLAFFRYIADELKSKLSVRSDDVMINMVFVDRSD
;
A
#
# COMPACT_ATOMS: atom_id res chain seq x y z
N MET A 1 7.81 9.54 -12.76
CA MET A 1 7.86 9.23 -11.31
C MET A 1 6.98 10.23 -10.56
N PRO A 2 5.92 9.76 -9.90
CA PRO A 2 5.05 10.62 -9.08
C PRO A 2 5.83 11.19 -7.89
N SER A 3 5.53 12.43 -7.50
CA SER A 3 6.14 13.11 -6.36
C SER A 3 5.80 12.39 -5.03
N ILE A 4 6.74 12.39 -4.08
CA ILE A 4 6.62 11.76 -2.74
C ILE A 4 5.51 12.38 -1.89
N ALA A 5 5.38 13.71 -1.94
CA ALA A 5 4.46 14.45 -1.09
C ALA A 5 2.98 14.00 -1.26
N PRO A 6 2.46 13.83 -2.48
CA PRO A 6 1.10 13.33 -2.66
C PRO A 6 0.95 11.83 -2.36
N LEU A 7 2.00 11.00 -2.42
CA LEU A 7 1.96 9.59 -1.98
C LEU A 7 1.74 9.47 -0.47
N SER A 8 2.55 10.21 0.32
CA SER A 8 2.40 10.27 1.78
C SER A 8 1.01 10.77 2.16
N LEU A 9 0.53 11.84 1.52
CA LEU A 9 -0.80 12.38 1.81
C LEU A 9 -1.92 11.42 1.41
N THR A 10 -1.81 10.73 0.27
CA THR A 10 -2.83 9.81 -0.25
C THR A 10 -2.99 8.58 0.64
N LEU A 11 -1.89 7.99 1.10
CA LEU A 11 -1.94 6.91 2.10
C LEU A 11 -2.41 7.39 3.47
N CYS A 12 -2.34 8.69 3.75
CA CYS A 12 -2.66 9.32 5.02
C CYS A 12 -4.10 9.86 5.10
N THR A 13 -4.86 9.91 3.99
CA THR A 13 -6.20 10.53 4.02
C THR A 13 -7.25 9.65 4.68
N ARG A 14 -7.35 9.78 6.01
CA ARG A 14 -8.59 9.82 6.80
C ARG A 14 -9.46 8.56 6.89
N ASP A 15 -9.19 7.49 6.16
CA ASP A 15 -10.15 6.38 6.07
C ASP A 15 -9.69 5.09 6.74
N ARG A 16 -10.32 4.81 7.87
CA ARG A 16 -10.24 3.60 8.69
C ARG A 16 -11.04 2.42 8.12
N ARG A 17 -11.46 2.46 6.86
CA ARG A 17 -12.31 1.39 6.30
C ARG A 17 -11.53 0.07 6.21
N GLY A 18 -11.73 -0.77 7.23
CA GLY A 18 -11.21 -2.12 7.34
C GLY A 18 -10.30 -2.34 8.55
N LEU A 19 -9.51 -1.33 8.94
CA LEU A 19 -8.56 -1.41 10.04
C LEU A 19 -9.02 -0.49 11.17
N GLU A 20 -9.44 -1.07 12.30
CA GLU A 20 -9.88 -0.37 13.52
C GLU A 20 -8.71 0.30 14.28
N ALA A 21 -7.86 1.04 13.57
CA ALA A 21 -6.67 1.67 14.14
C ALA A 21 -7.02 2.95 14.96
N PRO A 22 -6.33 3.20 16.11
CA PRO A 22 -6.49 4.41 16.91
C PRO A 22 -6.23 5.71 16.13
N ASP A 23 -6.78 6.83 16.61
CA ASP A 23 -6.60 8.13 15.95
C ASP A 23 -5.15 8.59 16.11
N GLY A 24 -4.52 8.99 15.00
CA GLY A 24 -3.13 9.45 15.00
C GLY A 24 -2.09 8.33 14.88
N ASP A 25 -2.50 7.06 14.77
CA ASP A 25 -1.62 5.93 14.50
C ASP A 25 -1.08 6.02 13.05
N ARG A 26 0.11 6.62 12.89
CA ARG A 26 0.69 6.97 11.59
C ARG A 26 2.18 6.68 11.56
N PHE A 27 2.52 5.53 11.02
CA PHE A 27 3.90 5.14 10.78
C PHE A 27 4.07 4.87 9.28
N ILE A 28 4.58 5.86 8.55
CA ILE A 28 4.78 5.78 7.10
C ILE A 28 6.26 5.99 6.81
N VAL A 29 6.86 5.03 6.13
CA VAL A 29 8.21 5.12 5.56
C VAL A 29 8.06 5.07 4.04
N ILE A 30 8.68 6.02 3.35
CA ILE A 30 8.73 6.03 1.89
C ILE A 30 10.18 5.81 1.47
N GLY A 31 10.42 4.70 0.79
CA GLY A 31 11.70 4.39 0.15
C GLY A 31 11.56 4.57 -1.35
N GLU A 32 12.36 5.46 -1.93
CA GLU A 32 12.52 5.54 -3.38
C GLU A 32 13.68 4.66 -3.82
N HIS A 33 13.46 3.92 -4.89
CA HIS A 33 14.47 3.06 -5.48
C HIS A 33 14.60 3.41 -6.96
N SER A 34 15.84 3.46 -7.46
CA SER A 34 16.06 3.43 -8.89
C SER A 34 15.53 2.11 -9.46
N PRO A 35 15.17 2.05 -10.76
CA PRO A 35 14.69 0.81 -11.39
C PRO A 35 15.63 -0.38 -11.23
N GLU A 36 16.91 -0.10 -10.99
CA GLU A 36 18.00 -1.08 -10.82
C GLU A 36 18.03 -1.69 -9.41
N ASN A 37 17.49 -0.97 -8.42
CA ASN A 37 17.56 -1.33 -7.00
C ASN A 37 16.28 -2.00 -6.48
N LEU A 38 15.17 -1.92 -7.22
CA LEU A 38 13.93 -2.60 -6.89
C LEU A 38 13.67 -3.73 -7.89
N ILE A 39 13.99 -4.95 -7.48
CA ILE A 39 13.79 -6.15 -8.30
C ILE A 39 12.43 -6.75 -7.97
N TYR A 40 11.56 -6.87 -8.97
CA TYR A 40 10.26 -7.52 -8.89
C TYR A 40 10.00 -8.28 -10.20
N ASP A 41 9.07 -9.24 -10.17
CA ASP A 41 8.62 -9.95 -11.37
C ASP A 41 7.42 -9.19 -12.00
N PRO A 42 7.58 -8.58 -13.19
CA PRO A 42 6.52 -7.82 -13.83
C PRO A 42 5.31 -8.68 -14.21
N LYS A 43 5.51 -9.99 -14.38
CA LYS A 43 4.51 -10.96 -14.82
C LYS A 43 3.99 -11.86 -13.70
N PHE A 44 4.37 -11.58 -12.46
CA PHE A 44 3.90 -12.36 -11.32
C PHE A 44 2.36 -12.38 -11.28
N LEU A 45 1.77 -13.58 -11.23
CA LEU A 45 0.34 -13.88 -11.33
C LEU A 45 -0.34 -13.50 -12.67
N GLY A 46 0.43 -13.30 -13.75
CA GLY A 46 -0.10 -12.98 -15.08
C GLY A 46 -0.43 -11.50 -15.31
N TRP A 47 0.08 -10.61 -14.46
CA TRP A 47 -0.11 -9.16 -14.57
C TRP A 47 0.94 -8.54 -15.51
N ASP A 48 0.76 -7.27 -15.87
CA ASP A 48 1.73 -6.52 -16.68
C ASP A 48 2.12 -5.22 -15.95
N ARG A 49 3.12 -5.35 -15.06
CA ARG A 49 3.59 -4.25 -14.21
C ARG A 49 4.63 -3.39 -14.91
N SER A 50 4.46 -2.08 -14.82
CA SER A 50 5.37 -1.09 -15.35
C SER A 50 6.52 -0.79 -14.37
N PRO A 51 7.56 -0.03 -14.81
CA PRO A 51 8.63 0.46 -13.93
C PRO A 51 8.17 1.39 -12.79
N ASP A 52 6.94 1.90 -12.83
CA ASP A 52 6.35 2.72 -11.76
C ASP A 52 5.73 1.84 -10.65
N PHE A 53 6.25 0.62 -10.46
CA PHE A 53 5.77 -0.34 -9.47
C PHE A 53 5.88 0.20 -8.04
N ILE A 54 4.79 0.08 -7.28
CA ILE A 54 4.71 0.49 -5.88
C ILE A 54 4.45 -0.74 -5.02
N LEU A 55 5.40 -1.04 -4.14
CA LEU A 55 5.23 -2.01 -3.07
C LEU A 55 4.81 -1.30 -1.79
N ILE A 56 3.66 -1.67 -1.25
CA ILE A 56 3.14 -1.15 0.02
C ILE A 56 3.17 -2.28 1.03
N GLN A 57 4.06 -2.18 2.00
CA GLN A 57 4.08 -3.10 3.14
C GLN A 57 3.35 -2.46 4.31
N VAL A 58 2.33 -3.14 4.82
CA VAL A 58 1.57 -2.74 6.01
C VAL A 58 1.83 -3.74 7.11
N THR A 59 2.44 -3.28 8.19
CA THR A 59 2.58 -4.07 9.41
C THR A 59 1.51 -3.65 10.39
N SER A 60 0.70 -4.58 10.87
CA SER A 60 -0.45 -4.27 11.72
C SER A 60 -0.64 -5.34 12.80
N THR A 61 -1.02 -4.90 14.01
CA THR A 61 -1.47 -5.78 15.10
C THR A 61 -2.97 -6.05 15.08
N VAL A 62 -3.71 -5.43 14.15
CA VAL A 62 -5.17 -5.51 14.03
C VAL A 62 -5.60 -5.79 12.58
N GLY A 63 -6.86 -6.15 12.37
CA GLY A 63 -7.39 -6.39 11.01
C GLY A 63 -7.02 -7.76 10.42
N ASN A 64 -6.91 -8.80 11.26
CA ASN A 64 -6.66 -10.16 10.76
C ASN A 64 -7.86 -10.78 10.02
N ASN A 65 -9.02 -10.14 10.02
CA ASN A 65 -10.19 -10.56 9.24
C ASN A 65 -9.97 -10.35 7.73
N LYS A 66 -10.38 -11.32 6.91
CA LYS A 66 -10.30 -11.29 5.44
C LYS A 66 -11.07 -10.12 4.84
N ASP A 67 -12.28 -9.85 5.32
CA ASP A 67 -13.13 -8.79 4.75
C ASP A 67 -12.51 -7.40 4.99
N SER A 68 -11.97 -7.20 6.19
CA SER A 68 -11.18 -6.01 6.55
C SER A 68 -9.96 -5.82 5.65
N LYS A 69 -9.18 -6.88 5.41
CA LYS A 69 -8.00 -6.83 4.52
C LYS A 69 -8.40 -6.47 3.09
N LEU A 70 -9.43 -7.12 2.56
CA LEU A 70 -9.91 -6.86 1.20
C LEU A 70 -10.48 -5.45 1.04
N ALA A 71 -11.21 -4.95 2.04
CA ALA A 71 -11.73 -3.59 2.05
C ALA A 71 -10.58 -2.56 2.04
N PHE A 72 -9.55 -2.80 2.86
CA PHE A 72 -8.36 -1.95 2.91
C PHE A 72 -7.58 -1.97 1.58
N PHE A 73 -7.35 -3.13 0.98
CA PHE A 73 -6.64 -3.22 -0.30
C PHE A 73 -7.37 -2.47 -1.42
N ARG A 74 -8.69 -2.61 -1.49
CA ARG A 74 -9.53 -1.87 -2.46
C ARG A 74 -9.44 -0.37 -2.22
N TYR A 75 -9.56 0.05 -0.97
CA TYR A 75 -9.46 1.46 -0.61
C TYR A 75 -8.14 2.08 -1.07
N ILE A 76 -7.00 1.46 -0.76
CA ILE A 76 -5.68 1.96 -1.14
C ILE A 76 -5.52 2.02 -2.67
N ALA A 77 -5.95 0.97 -3.37
CA ALA A 77 -5.89 0.96 -4.83
C ALA A 77 -6.74 2.08 -5.47
N ASP A 78 -7.94 2.31 -4.96
CA ASP A 78 -8.85 3.37 -5.44
C ASP A 78 -8.30 4.78 -5.16
N GLU A 79 -7.69 4.99 -3.98
CA GLU A 79 -7.06 6.26 -3.61
C GLU A 79 -5.83 6.56 -4.48
N LEU A 80 -4.95 5.58 -4.69
CA LEU A 80 -3.78 5.75 -5.54
C LEU A 80 -4.17 6.02 -7.00
N LYS A 81 -5.19 5.32 -7.50
CA LYS A 81 -5.72 5.57 -8.83
C LYS A 81 -6.33 6.96 -8.95
N SER A 82 -7.17 7.37 -8.00
CA SER A 82 -7.89 8.65 -8.08
C SER A 82 -7.00 9.88 -7.88
N LYS A 83 -6.02 9.81 -6.96
CA LYS A 83 -5.18 10.97 -6.61
C LYS A 83 -3.88 11.05 -7.40
N LEU A 84 -3.32 9.91 -7.80
CA LEU A 84 -1.99 9.83 -8.39
C LEU A 84 -1.99 9.23 -9.78
N SER A 85 -3.16 8.80 -10.30
CA SER A 85 -3.28 8.15 -11.61
C SER A 85 -2.38 6.93 -11.76
N VAL A 86 -2.08 6.25 -10.64
CA VAL A 86 -1.32 5.01 -10.62
C VAL A 86 -2.21 3.88 -11.16
N ARG A 87 -1.66 3.03 -12.03
CA ARG A 87 -2.36 1.84 -12.49
C ARG A 87 -2.49 0.86 -11.34
N SER A 88 -3.67 0.28 -11.16
CA SER A 88 -3.90 -0.71 -10.10
C SER A 88 -3.00 -1.94 -10.25
N ASP A 89 -2.59 -2.27 -11.48
CA ASP A 89 -1.67 -3.37 -11.78
C ASP A 89 -0.28 -3.17 -11.17
N ASP A 90 0.14 -1.91 -11.05
CA ASP A 90 1.45 -1.50 -10.56
C ASP A 90 1.50 -1.42 -9.03
N VAL A 91 0.39 -1.69 -8.34
CA VAL A 91 0.32 -1.65 -6.87
C VAL A 91 0.32 -3.07 -6.32
N MET A 92 1.30 -3.38 -5.47
CA MET A 92 1.31 -4.60 -4.67
C MET A 92 1.23 -4.24 -3.19
N ILE A 93 0.26 -4.83 -2.49
CA ILE A 93 0.09 -4.63 -1.06
C ILE A 93 0.45 -5.93 -0.35
N ASN A 94 1.45 -5.86 0.52
CA ASN A 94 1.81 -6.93 1.44
C ASN A 94 1.39 -6.54 2.85
N MET A 95 0.64 -7.40 3.54
CA MET A 95 0.23 -7.15 4.91
C MET A 95 0.84 -8.20 5.85
N VAL A 96 1.66 -7.73 6.79
CA VAL A 96 2.28 -8.55 7.83
C VAL A 96 1.53 -8.32 9.13
N PHE A 97 0.99 -9.39 9.70
CA PHE A 97 0.38 -9.34 11.02
C PHE A 97 1.44 -9.65 12.08
N VAL A 98 1.50 -8.84 13.13
CA VAL A 98 2.38 -9.05 14.29
C VAL A 98 1.54 -9.10 15.56
N ASP A 99 1.90 -9.97 16.50
CA ASP A 99 1.22 -9.96 17.80
C ASP A 99 1.68 -8.75 18.61
N ARG A 100 0.88 -8.30 19.59
CA ARG A 100 1.29 -7.21 20.50
C ARG A 100 2.40 -7.64 21.45
N SER A 101 2.60 -8.94 21.64
CA SER A 101 3.66 -9.49 22.49
C SER A 101 4.99 -9.69 21.77
N ASP A 102 5.04 -9.52 20.45
CA ASP A 102 6.26 -9.64 19.63
C ASP A 102 7.13 -8.38 19.74
#